data_AF-A0A6L5QIM8-F1
#
_entry.id   AF-A0A6L5QIM8-F1
#
_cell.length_a   1.000
_cell.length_b   1.000
_cell.length_c   1.000
_cell.angle_alpha   90.00
_cell.angle_beta   90.00
_cell.angle_gamma   90.00
#
_symmetry.space_group_name_H-M   'P 1'
#
loop_
_entity.id
_entity.type
_entity.pdbx_description
1 polymer ?
#
loop_
_entity_poly.entity_id
_entity_poly.type
_entity_poly.pdbx_seq_one_letter_code
_entity_poly.pdbx_strand_id
1 'polypeptide(L)' 'MNVSLVQSLEFAPPVTLFQPRHDEECSAVVNRGILVQSSFNTVCAIEYLKSHNVDPKVIERVLLHPDQRRKAAH' A
#
# COMPACT_ATOMS: atom_id res chain seq x y z
N MET A 1 54.98 -11.93 -9.88
CA MET A 1 53.88 -12.84 -10.21
C MET A 1 52.84 -12.65 -9.13
N ASN A 2 51.77 -11.97 -9.52
CA ASN A 2 50.74 -11.38 -8.67
C ASN A 2 49.74 -12.44 -8.17
N VAL A 3 49.38 -12.27 -6.91
CA VAL A 3 48.55 -13.13 -6.08
C VAL A 3 47.08 -12.85 -6.43
N SER A 4 46.37 -13.77 -7.07
CA SER A 4 44.90 -13.70 -7.17
C SER A 4 44.29 -14.28 -5.90
N LEU A 5 44.28 -13.45 -4.86
CA LEU A 5 43.54 -13.66 -3.64
C LEU A 5 42.07 -13.29 -3.90
N VAL A 6 41.20 -14.29 -3.73
CA VAL A 6 39.77 -14.23 -3.41
C VAL A 6 39.18 -12.83 -3.20
N GLN A 7 38.16 -12.49 -3.99
CA GLN A 7 37.15 -11.51 -3.58
C GLN A 7 35.78 -12.00 -4.03
N SER A 8 35.28 -13.00 -3.29
CA SER A 8 33.87 -13.39 -3.25
C SER A 8 33.23 -12.71 -2.03
N LEU A 9 32.80 -11.47 -2.19
CA LEU A 9 31.88 -10.68 -1.35
C LEU A 9 31.49 -9.48 -2.24
N GLU A 10 30.24 -9.05 -2.40
CA GLU A 10 29.08 -9.07 -1.52
C GLU A 10 27.80 -9.40 -2.31
N PHE A 11 27.07 -10.41 -1.87
CA PHE A 11 25.64 -10.54 -2.15
C PHE A 11 24.93 -9.63 -1.13
N ALA A 12 24.87 -8.33 -1.41
CA ALA A 12 24.08 -7.42 -0.61
C ALA A 12 22.58 -7.79 -0.78
N PRO A 13 21.82 -8.06 0.30
CA PRO A 13 20.38 -8.18 0.17
C PRO A 13 19.82 -6.85 -0.37
N PRO A 14 18.77 -6.85 -1.19
CA PRO A 14 18.14 -5.60 -1.59
C PRO A 14 17.70 -4.89 -0.31
N VAL A 15 18.34 -3.76 -0.02
CA VAL A 15 17.86 -2.81 0.98
C VAL A 15 16.48 -2.40 0.48
N THR A 16 15.44 -3.02 1.03
CA THR A 16 14.08 -2.50 0.90
C THR A 16 14.12 -1.14 1.57
N LEU A 17 14.30 -0.11 0.74
CA LEU A 17 14.03 1.26 1.12
C LEU A 17 12.60 1.25 1.64
N PHE A 18 12.44 1.21 2.97
CA PHE A 18 11.20 1.56 3.63
C PHE A 18 10.97 3.02 3.28
N GLN A 19 10.33 3.24 2.14
CA GLN A 19 10.05 4.57 1.63
C GLN A 19 9.12 5.23 2.65
N PRO A 20 9.57 6.26 3.36
CA PRO A 20 8.78 6.85 4.43
C PRO A 20 7.52 7.50 3.83
N ARG A 21 6.36 6.91 4.13
CA ARG A 21 5.01 7.49 4.25
C ARG A 21 4.69 8.76 3.44
N HIS A 22 4.86 8.70 2.12
CA HIS A 22 4.10 9.59 1.22
C HIS A 22 2.61 9.17 1.13
N ASP A 23 2.25 8.05 1.76
CA ASP A 23 0.96 7.36 1.62
C ASP A 23 0.09 7.46 2.90
N GLU A 24 0.45 8.32 3.87
CA GLU A 24 -0.32 8.47 5.11
C GLU A 24 -1.71 9.10 4.87
N GLU A 25 -1.78 10.12 4.03
CA GLU A 25 -3.04 10.79 3.67
C GLU A 25 -3.95 9.86 2.88
N CYS A 26 -3.40 9.23 1.83
CA CYS A 26 -4.10 8.18 1.07
C CYS A 26 -4.58 7.03 1.97
N SER A 27 -3.76 6.62 2.94
CA SER A 27 -4.18 5.65 3.95
C SER A 27 -5.33 6.19 4.81
N ALA A 28 -5.26 7.40 5.35
CA ALA A 28 -6.36 7.96 6.15
C ALA A 28 -7.68 7.99 5.36
N VAL A 29 -7.64 8.44 4.11
CA VAL A 29 -8.79 8.45 3.19
C VAL A 29 -9.34 7.05 2.98
N VAL A 30 -8.49 6.07 2.63
CA VAL A 30 -8.97 4.70 2.41
C VAL A 30 -9.55 4.09 3.70
N ASN A 31 -9.01 4.41 4.89
CA ASN A 31 -9.55 3.90 6.16
C ASN A 31 -10.95 4.44 6.38
N ARG A 32 -11.13 5.73 6.09
CA ARG A 32 -12.43 6.37 6.21
C ARG A 32 -13.42 5.83 5.18
N GLY A 33 -12.99 5.56 3.95
CA GLY A 33 -13.83 4.94 2.92
C GLY A 33 -14.37 3.57 3.33
N ILE A 34 -13.54 2.71 3.93
CA ILE A 34 -13.98 1.41 4.48
C ILE A 34 -15.03 1.60 5.58
N LEU A 35 -14.80 2.54 6.49
CA LEU A 35 -15.77 2.86 7.55
C LEU A 35 -17.09 3.39 6.98
N VAL A 36 -17.04 4.26 5.97
CA VAL A 36 -18.23 4.78 5.29
C VAL A 36 -19.02 3.65 4.64
N GLN A 37 -18.34 2.70 3.97
CA GLN A 37 -18.99 1.54 3.37
C GLN A 37 -19.71 0.68 4.41
N SER A 38 -19.05 0.39 5.53
CA SER A 38 -19.60 -0.44 6.60
C SER A 38 -20.70 0.25 7.41
N SER A 39 -20.67 1.58 7.51
CA SER A 39 -21.62 2.34 8.33
C SER A 39 -22.86 2.78 7.54
N PHE A 40 -22.73 2.95 6.22
CA PHE A 40 -23.80 3.43 5.34
C PHE A 40 -24.07 2.42 4.23
N ASN A 41 -23.43 2.59 3.07
CA ASN A 41 -23.54 1.70 1.92
C ASN A 41 -22.37 1.93 0.94
N THR A 42 -22.28 1.06 -0.07
CA THR A 42 -21.24 1.10 -1.11
C THR A 42 -21.25 2.39 -1.93
N VAL A 43 -22.41 2.95 -2.25
CA VAL A 43 -22.52 4.19 -3.06
C VAL A 43 -21.93 5.38 -2.29
N CYS A 44 -22.22 5.49 -0.99
CA CYS A 44 -21.63 6.52 -0.14
C CYS A 44 -20.10 6.41 -0.07
N ALA A 45 -19.57 5.19 0.00
CA ALA A 45 -18.13 4.97 0.01
C ALA A 45 -17.46 5.33 -1.33
N ILE A 46 -18.12 5.01 -2.45
CA ILE A 46 -17.66 5.40 -3.80
C ILE A 46 -17.55 6.92 -3.90
N GLU A 47 -18.60 7.66 -3.52
CA GLU A 47 -18.61 9.12 -3.62
C GLU A 47 -17.60 9.76 -2.65
N TYR A 48 -17.45 9.19 -1.45
CA TYR A 48 -16.41 9.62 -0.51
C TYR A 48 -15.01 9.45 -1.11
N LEU A 49 -14.67 8.28 -1.64
CA LEU A 49 -13.35 8.02 -2.20
C LEU A 49 -13.07 8.85 -3.46
N LYS A 50 -14.08 9.02 -4.33
CA LYS A 50 -13.98 9.87 -5.53
C LYS A 50 -13.73 11.33 -5.18
N SER A 51 -14.42 11.88 -4.17
CA SER A 51 -14.21 13.27 -3.74
C SER A 51 -12.81 13.54 -3.17
N HIS A 52 -12.07 12.49 -2.81
CA HIS A 52 -10.67 12.56 -2.35
C HIS A 52 -9.67 12.14 -3.45
N ASN A 53 -10.09 12.09 -4.71
CA ASN A 53 -9.26 11.75 -5.88
C ASN A 53 -8.56 10.37 -5.77
N VAL A 54 -9.18 9.42 -5.08
CA VAL A 54 -8.63 8.06 -4.98
C VAL A 54 -8.72 7.37 -6.34
N ASP A 55 -7.63 6.73 -6.76
CA ASP A 55 -7.56 6.00 -8.03
C ASP A 55 -8.68 4.93 -8.12
N PRO A 56 -9.37 4.80 -9.27
CA PRO A 56 -10.46 3.84 -9.42
C PRO A 56 -10.10 2.39 -9.10
N LYS A 57 -8.86 1.95 -9.37
CA LYS A 57 -8.40 0.59 -9.02
C LYS A 57 -8.26 0.42 -7.51
N VAL A 58 -7.85 1.49 -6.81
CA VAL A 58 -7.82 1.51 -5.35
C VAL A 58 -9.24 1.47 -4.80
N ILE A 59 -10.17 2.25 -5.38
CA ILE A 59 -11.59 2.21 -5.00
C ILE A 59 -12.15 0.79 -5.14
N GLU A 60 -11.97 0.17 -6.31
CA GLU A 60 -12.40 -1.21 -6.57
C GLU A 60 -11.85 -2.18 -5.52
N ARG A 61 -10.53 -2.16 -5.28
CA ARG A 61 -9.89 -3.01 -4.27
C ARG A 61 -10.47 -2.79 -2.88
N VAL A 62 -10.70 -1.54 -2.50
CA VAL A 62 -11.22 -1.18 -1.17
C VAL A 62 -12.64 -1.68 -0.98
N LEU A 63 -13.47 -1.59 -2.01
CA LEU A 63 -14.88 -2.00 -1.93
C LEU A 63 -15.06 -3.52 -2.01
N LEU A 64 -14.24 -4.21 -2.80
CA LEU A 64 -14.31 -5.67 -2.99
C LEU A 64 -13.56 -6.43 -1.88
N HIS A 65 -12.46 -5.85 -1.38
CA HIS A 65 -11.54 -6.53 -0.46
C HIS A 65 -11.05 -5.60 0.68
N PRO A 66 -11.96 -5.03 1.49
CA PRO A 66 -11.59 -4.08 2.55
C PRO A 66 -10.63 -4.69 3.59
N ASP A 67 -10.75 -5.99 3.89
CA ASP A 67 -9.91 -6.69 4.88
C ASP A 67 -8.45 -6.86 4.43
N GLN A 68 -8.17 -6.81 3.12
CA GLN A 68 -6.81 -6.95 2.59
C GLN A 68 -5.96 -5.70 2.83
N ARG A 69 -6.56 -4.59 3.25
CA ARG A 69 -5.87 -3.32 3.45
C ARG A 69 -4.76 -3.36 4.51
N ARG A 70 -4.86 -4.25 5.51
CA ARG A 70 -3.85 -4.40 6.57
C ARG A 70 -3.23 -5.80 6.65
N LYS A 71 -3.54 -6.70 5.71
CA LYS A 71 -2.79 -7.95 5.62
C LYS A 71 -1.41 -7.64 5.06
N ALA A 72 -0.46 -7.44 5.96
CA ALA A 72 0.95 -7.59 5.62
C ALA A 72 1.13 -8.98 5.02
N ALA A 73 1.76 -9.06 3.84
CA ALA A 73 2.25 -10.33 3.34
C ALA A 73 3.15 -10.93 4.42
N HIS A 74 2.72 -12.06 4.98
CA HIS A 74 3.43 -12.78 6.03
C HIS A 74 4.31 -13.86 5.40
#